data_AF-G0VHB7-F1
#
_entry.id   AF-G0VHB7-F1
#
_cell.length_a   1.000
_cell.length_b   1.000
_cell.length_c   1.000
_cell.angle_alpha   90.00
_cell.angle_beta   90.00
_cell.angle_gamma   90.00
#
_symmetry.space_group_name_H-M   'P 1'
#
loop_
_entity.id
_entity.type
_entity.pdbx_description
1 polymer ?
#
loop_
_entity_poly.entity_id
_entity_poly.type
_entity_poly.pdbx_seq_one_letter_code
_entity_poly.pdbx_strand_id
1 'polypeptide(L)'
;MYKSRLFSLLGSYSCLSSSVLLYNFFLLINQKQSLTYKSSITMSEVAENIASPEVPQTSGSQSVLSDNSVKAENESFKENSEDANEVVVEIPKKPASAYVTISIFCCMIGFGGFISGWDTGTIGGFLAHPDYLRRFGQHHKNGTHYFSNVRTGLVVSIFNIGGLFGCLILGDLANRIGRKMALVAVVVIFMVGIIIQIASIDKWYQYFIGRIISGLGVGAISIFSPMLLSEVAPKHLRGTLGSMYQLMVTAGIFLGDCTNYGTKNYDNSVQWRVPLGLSFAWCLFMIAAMFFVPESPRYLVEVGKIEEAKRSIATSNKVSMDDPAVQAEVDLISSGVEAERLAGNASWGELFSTKGKNIQRLFMCCMLQCLQQLTGCNYFFYYGTVIFQAVGMKDSYQTAIVFGIVNFASTFVALYVVDRFGRRKCLMWGAAAMVCCYVVYASVGVTRLYPDGIKHKDTNSSKGAGNCMICFSCFFIFSFACTWAPICWVVVSESFPLRIKPKGMALANGCNWFWNFLISFFTPFITGAINFYYGYVFMGCMVFAYFYVFFFVPEMKGLTLEEVNELWEDGVLPWKSPDWVPSSRRGADVDMDAFQKDDKPLFKKMFGRK
;
A
#
# COMPACT_ATOMS: atom_id res chain seq x y z
N MET A 1 -30.72 0.22 44.53
CA MET A 1 -31.01 -1.11 43.92
C MET A 1 -31.62 -1.06 42.51
N TYR A 2 -32.12 0.09 42.01
CA TYR A 2 -32.72 0.20 40.66
C TYR A 2 -31.74 0.56 39.51
N LYS A 3 -30.53 1.05 39.80
CA LYS A 3 -29.52 1.41 38.76
C LYS A 3 -28.73 0.21 38.19
N SER A 4 -28.70 -0.92 38.91
CA SER A 4 -27.93 -2.12 38.51
C SER A 4 -28.68 -2.99 37.49
N ARG A 5 -30.02 -3.04 37.53
CA ARG A 5 -30.82 -3.83 36.58
C ARG A 5 -30.97 -3.20 35.18
N LEU A 6 -30.83 -1.87 35.06
CA LEU A 6 -30.93 -1.20 33.75
C LEU A 6 -29.68 -1.45 32.87
N PHE A 7 -28.51 -1.60 33.50
CA PHE A 7 -27.24 -1.89 32.80
C PHE A 7 -27.13 -3.36 32.36
N SER A 8 -27.72 -4.32 33.09
CA SER A 8 -27.74 -5.72 32.67
C SER A 8 -28.70 -5.98 31.51
N LEU A 9 -29.80 -5.21 31.43
CA LEU A 9 -30.74 -5.25 30.30
C LEU A 9 -30.11 -4.65 29.03
N LEU A 10 -29.47 -3.48 29.10
CA LEU A 10 -28.83 -2.84 27.94
C LEU A 10 -27.61 -3.61 27.38
N GLY A 11 -26.87 -4.33 28.22
CA GLY A 11 -25.77 -5.22 27.80
C GLY A 11 -26.22 -6.51 27.11
N SER A 12 -27.45 -6.96 27.38
CA SER A 12 -27.99 -8.19 26.79
C SER A 12 -28.65 -7.95 25.42
N TYR A 13 -29.25 -6.77 25.19
CA TYR A 13 -29.87 -6.42 23.90
C TYR A 13 -28.87 -6.03 22.80
N SER A 14 -27.69 -5.48 23.15
CA SER A 14 -26.65 -5.09 22.19
C SER A 14 -25.86 -6.29 21.63
N CYS A 15 -25.70 -7.35 22.42
CA CYS A 15 -25.04 -8.58 21.99
C CYS A 15 -25.95 -9.47 21.12
N LEU A 16 -27.25 -9.57 21.44
CA LEU A 16 -28.23 -10.25 20.58
C LEU A 16 -28.47 -9.52 19.25
N SER A 17 -28.55 -8.18 19.25
CA SER A 17 -28.75 -7.40 18.02
C SER A 17 -27.60 -7.56 17.02
N SER A 18 -26.34 -7.54 17.48
CA SER A 18 -25.16 -7.69 16.63
C SER A 18 -25.02 -9.11 16.05
N SER A 19 -25.37 -10.13 16.83
CA SER A 19 -25.33 -11.53 16.41
C SER A 19 -26.46 -11.86 15.40
N VAL A 20 -27.64 -11.28 15.61
CA VAL A 20 -28.79 -11.42 14.71
C VAL A 20 -28.58 -10.64 13.40
N LEU A 21 -27.92 -9.46 13.46
CA LEU A 21 -27.52 -8.72 12.26
C LEU A 21 -26.47 -9.48 11.44
N LEU A 22 -25.46 -10.08 12.08
CA LEU A 22 -24.47 -10.93 11.40
C LEU A 22 -25.11 -12.18 10.77
N TYR A 23 -26.03 -12.84 11.49
CA TYR A 23 -26.74 -14.02 10.99
C TYR A 23 -27.69 -13.69 9.82
N ASN A 24 -28.47 -12.60 9.94
CA ASN A 24 -29.34 -12.13 8.86
C ASN A 24 -28.54 -11.63 7.65
N PHE A 25 -27.37 -11.03 7.87
CA PHE A 25 -26.45 -10.63 6.79
C PHE A 25 -25.86 -11.84 6.06
N PHE A 26 -25.43 -12.89 6.78
CA PHE A 26 -24.99 -14.16 6.17
C PHE A 26 -26.12 -14.88 5.41
N LEU A 27 -27.34 -14.86 5.92
CA LEU A 27 -28.51 -15.40 5.23
C LEU A 27 -28.85 -14.62 3.96
N LEU A 28 -28.75 -13.29 3.99
CA LEU A 28 -28.94 -12.42 2.82
C LEU A 28 -27.87 -12.69 1.75
N ILE A 29 -26.61 -12.93 2.13
CA ILE A 29 -25.53 -13.31 1.20
C ILE A 29 -25.84 -14.66 0.55
N ASN A 30 -26.26 -15.66 1.33
CA ASN A 30 -26.59 -16.99 0.80
C ASN A 30 -27.85 -16.98 -0.09
N GLN A 31 -28.87 -16.19 0.25
CA GLN A 31 -30.04 -16.02 -0.63
C GLN A 31 -29.68 -15.33 -1.95
N LYS A 32 -28.80 -14.32 -1.91
CA LYS A 32 -28.34 -13.64 -3.14
C LYS A 32 -27.51 -14.57 -4.02
N GLN A 33 -26.65 -15.41 -3.44
CA GLN A 33 -25.90 -16.43 -4.18
C GLN A 33 -26.79 -17.47 -4.86
N SER A 34 -27.86 -17.92 -4.19
CA SER A 34 -28.83 -18.87 -4.77
C SER A 34 -29.61 -18.27 -5.95
N LEU A 35 -29.97 -16.99 -5.87
CA LEU A 35 -30.66 -16.27 -6.94
C LEU A 35 -29.74 -16.00 -8.15
N THR A 36 -28.46 -15.65 -7.93
CA THR A 36 -27.47 -15.47 -9.01
C THR A 36 -27.08 -16.79 -9.68
N TYR A 37 -27.09 -17.90 -8.94
CA TYR A 37 -26.86 -19.24 -9.50
C TYR A 37 -28.04 -19.67 -10.38
N LYS A 38 -29.29 -19.43 -9.95
CA LYS A 38 -30.48 -19.69 -10.78
C LYS A 38 -30.52 -18.84 -12.05
N SER A 39 -30.15 -17.55 -11.99
CA SER A 39 -30.10 -16.69 -13.19
C SER A 39 -29.01 -17.10 -14.18
N SER A 40 -27.90 -17.67 -13.70
CA SER A 40 -26.80 -18.14 -14.55
C SER A 40 -27.15 -19.43 -15.30
N ILE A 41 -27.94 -20.32 -14.69
CA ILE A 41 -28.43 -21.55 -15.35
C ILE A 41 -29.40 -21.19 -16.48
N THR A 42 -30.36 -20.30 -16.22
CA THR A 42 -31.36 -19.87 -17.21
C THR A 42 -30.71 -19.13 -18.40
N MET A 43 -29.63 -18.39 -18.18
CA MET A 43 -28.86 -17.75 -19.26
C MET A 43 -28.06 -18.74 -20.11
N SER A 44 -27.59 -19.85 -19.53
CA SER A 44 -26.91 -20.90 -20.31
C SER A 44 -27.87 -21.71 -21.20
N GLU A 45 -29.09 -21.98 -20.73
CA GLU A 45 -30.14 -22.66 -21.52
C GLU A 45 -30.65 -21.80 -22.69
N VAL A 46 -30.56 -20.47 -22.58
CA VAL A 46 -30.90 -19.55 -23.68
C VAL A 46 -29.76 -19.44 -24.70
N ALA A 47 -28.50 -19.57 -24.27
CA ALA A 47 -27.33 -19.52 -25.15
C ALA A 47 -27.15 -20.79 -26.01
N GLU A 48 -27.54 -21.97 -25.50
CA GLU A 48 -27.49 -23.22 -26.29
C GLU A 48 -28.53 -23.28 -27.42
N ASN A 49 -29.61 -22.49 -27.36
CA ASN A 49 -30.68 -22.53 -28.38
C ASN A 49 -30.46 -21.61 -29.59
N ILE A 50 -29.33 -20.88 -29.68
CA ILE A 50 -29.11 -19.86 -30.75
C ILE A 50 -27.98 -20.24 -31.73
N ALA A 51 -27.29 -21.36 -31.56
CA ALA A 51 -26.23 -21.76 -32.49
C ALA A 51 -26.73 -22.65 -33.65
N SER A 52 -26.93 -22.06 -34.84
CA SER A 52 -26.65 -22.56 -36.22
C SER A 52 -27.57 -21.87 -37.25
N PRO A 53 -27.04 -21.31 -38.35
CA PRO A 53 -27.02 -22.11 -39.59
C PRO A 53 -25.76 -21.97 -40.46
N GLU A 54 -25.49 -23.04 -41.21
CA GLU A 54 -24.43 -23.28 -42.19
C GLU A 54 -24.51 -22.37 -43.44
N VAL A 55 -23.36 -22.07 -44.07
CA VAL A 55 -23.28 -21.60 -45.47
C VAL A 55 -22.03 -22.22 -46.16
N PRO A 56 -22.09 -22.62 -47.44
CA PRO A 56 -21.26 -23.68 -48.03
C PRO A 56 -19.95 -23.21 -48.69
N GLN A 57 -18.99 -24.14 -48.77
CA GLN A 57 -17.74 -24.04 -49.54
C GLN A 57 -17.97 -23.99 -51.05
N THR A 58 -17.29 -23.08 -51.76
CA THR A 58 -17.03 -23.21 -53.22
C THR A 58 -15.59 -22.81 -53.56
N SER A 59 -15.05 -23.53 -54.55
CA SER A 59 -13.66 -23.56 -55.00
C SER A 59 -13.34 -22.56 -56.13
N GLY A 60 -12.13 -21.99 -56.08
CA GLY A 60 -11.21 -21.76 -57.22
C GLY A 60 -11.58 -20.78 -58.35
N SER A 61 -10.81 -19.71 -58.52
CA SER A 61 -10.21 -19.28 -59.81
C SER A 61 -9.39 -17.98 -59.69
N GLN A 62 -8.22 -17.95 -60.33
CA GLN A 62 -7.35 -16.77 -60.51
C GLN A 62 -7.99 -15.78 -61.49
N SER A 63 -7.84 -14.47 -61.27
CA SER A 63 -7.49 -13.53 -62.35
C SER A 63 -6.99 -12.17 -61.84
N VAL A 64 -6.09 -11.61 -62.65
CA VAL A 64 -5.28 -10.40 -62.53
C VAL A 64 -6.13 -9.14 -62.64
N LEU A 65 -6.00 -8.17 -61.72
CA LEU A 65 -6.42 -6.77 -61.92
C LEU A 65 -5.51 -5.75 -61.17
N SER A 66 -4.67 -5.10 -61.98
CA SER A 66 -4.20 -3.69 -61.98
C SER A 66 -3.61 -3.01 -60.72
N ASP A 67 -2.30 -2.71 -60.79
CA ASP A 67 -1.51 -1.85 -59.88
C ASP A 67 -2.03 -0.42 -59.64
N ASN A 68 -3.05 0.03 -60.38
CA ASN A 68 -3.63 1.37 -60.21
C ASN A 68 -4.70 1.44 -59.10
N SER A 69 -5.30 0.32 -58.68
CA SER A 69 -6.22 0.29 -57.53
C SER A 69 -5.48 0.34 -56.20
N VAL A 70 -4.28 -0.25 -56.13
CA VAL A 70 -3.42 -0.27 -54.94
C VAL A 70 -2.85 1.13 -54.63
N LYS A 71 -2.65 1.97 -55.66
CA LYS A 71 -2.26 3.38 -55.46
C LYS A 71 -3.41 4.26 -54.97
N ALA A 72 -4.62 4.06 -55.48
CA ALA A 72 -5.81 4.78 -55.02
C ALA A 72 -6.25 4.34 -53.61
N GLU A 73 -6.10 3.05 -53.28
CA GLU A 73 -6.28 2.56 -51.90
C GLU A 73 -5.19 3.08 -50.97
N ASN A 74 -3.93 3.17 -51.38
CA ASN A 74 -2.86 3.74 -50.55
C ASN A 74 -2.93 5.27 -50.40
N GLU A 75 -3.46 6.00 -51.38
CA GLU A 75 -3.72 7.44 -51.26
C GLU A 75 -4.93 7.73 -50.37
N SER A 76 -6.00 6.93 -50.46
CA SER A 76 -7.13 7.02 -49.51
C SER A 76 -6.80 6.50 -48.10
N PHE A 77 -5.87 5.54 -47.96
CA PHE A 77 -5.29 5.18 -46.66
C PHE A 77 -4.36 6.26 -46.12
N LYS A 78 -3.65 6.99 -46.98
CA LYS A 78 -2.82 8.14 -46.57
C LYS A 78 -3.65 9.33 -46.13
N GLU A 79 -4.72 9.67 -46.85
CA GLU A 79 -5.66 10.72 -46.44
C GLU A 79 -6.41 10.34 -45.15
N ASN A 80 -6.77 9.06 -44.95
CA ASN A 80 -7.35 8.60 -43.67
C ASN A 80 -6.32 8.46 -42.53
N SER A 81 -5.02 8.44 -42.82
CA SER A 81 -3.96 8.35 -41.79
C SER A 81 -3.50 9.70 -41.26
N GLU A 82 -3.73 10.79 -42.01
CA GLU A 82 -3.42 12.15 -41.54
C GLU A 82 -4.53 12.74 -40.64
N ASP A 83 -5.75 12.19 -40.69
CA ASP A 83 -6.88 12.60 -39.84
C ASP A 83 -7.11 11.69 -38.61
N ALA A 84 -6.25 10.69 -38.39
CA ALA A 84 -6.23 9.86 -37.18
C ALA A 84 -5.39 10.48 -36.04
N ASN A 85 -5.32 11.82 -35.98
CA ASN A 85 -5.11 12.46 -34.69
C ASN A 85 -6.40 12.19 -33.89
N GLU A 86 -6.39 11.16 -33.05
CA GLU A 86 -7.32 11.05 -31.93
C GLU A 86 -7.37 12.43 -31.27
N VAL A 87 -8.44 13.19 -31.53
CA VAL A 87 -8.70 14.42 -30.80
C VAL A 87 -8.98 13.94 -29.39
N VAL A 88 -7.93 13.87 -28.57
CA VAL A 88 -8.06 13.70 -27.13
C VAL A 88 -8.85 14.91 -26.69
N VAL A 89 -10.17 14.75 -26.57
CA VAL A 89 -11.07 15.76 -26.01
C VAL A 89 -10.69 15.88 -24.54
N GLU A 90 -9.64 16.66 -24.28
CA GLU A 90 -9.18 16.94 -22.93
C GLU A 90 -10.28 17.72 -22.23
N ILE A 91 -10.68 17.23 -21.06
CA ILE A 91 -11.65 17.92 -20.20
C ILE A 91 -11.12 19.34 -19.97
N PRO A 92 -11.91 20.39 -20.28
CA PRO A 92 -11.45 21.76 -20.17
C PRO A 92 -10.98 22.03 -18.74
N LYS A 93 -9.70 22.42 -18.60
CA LYS A 93 -9.06 22.72 -17.31
C LYS A 93 -9.79 23.87 -16.64
N LYS A 94 -10.64 23.56 -15.65
CA LYS A 94 -11.33 24.57 -14.85
C LYS A 94 -10.39 25.18 -13.81
N PRO A 95 -10.66 26.40 -13.31
CA PRO A 95 -9.84 27.01 -12.26
C PRO A 95 -9.78 26.12 -11.01
N ALA A 96 -8.67 26.17 -10.26
CA ALA A 96 -8.43 25.35 -9.07
C ALA A 96 -9.55 25.42 -8.01
N SER A 97 -10.31 26.53 -7.97
CA SER A 97 -11.51 26.71 -7.14
C SER A 97 -12.64 25.72 -7.47
N ALA A 98 -12.76 25.27 -8.72
CA ALA A 98 -13.75 24.27 -9.13
C ALA A 98 -13.40 22.88 -8.57
N TYR A 99 -12.12 22.54 -8.44
CA TYR A 99 -11.64 21.24 -7.95
C TYR A 99 -11.58 21.13 -6.42
N VAL A 100 -11.91 22.19 -5.67
CA VAL A 100 -11.88 22.17 -4.19
C VAL A 100 -12.78 21.08 -3.62
N THR A 101 -14.01 20.92 -4.13
CA THR A 101 -14.94 19.88 -3.66
C THR A 101 -14.41 18.46 -3.91
N ILE A 102 -13.77 18.24 -5.05
CA ILE A 102 -13.18 16.93 -5.41
C ILE A 102 -11.92 16.69 -4.58
N SER A 103 -11.10 17.71 -4.36
CA SER A 103 -9.95 17.64 -3.47
C SER A 103 -10.39 17.30 -2.05
N ILE A 104 -11.51 17.85 -1.57
CA ILE A 104 -12.12 17.49 -0.28
C ILE A 104 -12.57 16.03 -0.28
N PHE A 105 -13.27 15.55 -1.31
CA PHE A 105 -13.67 14.14 -1.42
C PHE A 105 -12.47 13.18 -1.49
N CYS A 106 -11.42 13.56 -2.21
CA CYS A 106 -10.19 12.79 -2.30
C CYS A 106 -9.40 12.80 -0.98
N CYS A 107 -9.39 13.92 -0.24
CA CYS A 107 -8.88 13.96 1.14
C CYS A 107 -9.70 13.05 2.06
N MET A 108 -11.03 13.03 1.90
CA MET A 108 -11.92 12.15 2.66
C MET A 108 -11.67 10.66 2.36
N ILE A 109 -11.38 10.29 1.11
CA ILE A 109 -10.96 8.93 0.73
C ILE A 109 -9.56 8.62 1.29
N GLY A 110 -8.65 9.59 1.18
CA GLY A 110 -7.29 9.52 1.73
C GLY A 110 -7.25 9.34 3.24
N PHE A 111 -8.31 9.70 3.96
CA PHE A 111 -8.46 9.52 5.40
C PHE A 111 -8.41 8.05 5.85
N GLY A 112 -8.62 7.08 4.94
CA GLY A 112 -8.33 5.67 5.24
C GLY A 112 -6.85 5.43 5.55
N GLY A 113 -5.95 6.19 4.92
CA GLY A 113 -4.53 6.21 5.26
C GLY A 113 -4.29 6.77 6.66
N PHE A 114 -5.03 7.81 7.05
CA PHE A 114 -4.96 8.41 8.39
C PHE A 114 -5.27 7.39 9.49
N ILE A 115 -6.28 6.54 9.30
CA ILE A 115 -6.63 5.48 10.26
C ILE A 115 -5.48 4.48 10.44
N SER A 116 -4.88 4.03 9.34
CA SER A 116 -3.72 3.12 9.37
C SER A 116 -2.50 3.75 10.06
N GLY A 117 -2.24 5.02 9.73
CA GLY A 117 -1.16 5.80 10.35
C GLY A 117 -1.37 6.04 11.84
N TRP A 118 -2.61 6.31 12.25
CA TRP A 118 -2.97 6.54 13.65
C TRP A 118 -2.67 5.32 14.53
N ASP A 119 -3.02 4.11 14.09
CA ASP A 119 -2.69 2.88 14.83
C ASP A 119 -1.16 2.70 14.95
N THR A 120 -0.44 2.93 13.85
CA THR A 120 1.03 2.87 13.77
C THR A 120 1.72 3.85 14.71
N GLY A 121 1.26 5.10 14.78
CA GLY A 121 1.81 6.12 15.69
C GLY A 121 1.40 5.95 17.15
N THR A 122 0.23 5.34 17.41
CA THR A 122 -0.24 5.20 18.80
C THR A 122 0.38 4.02 19.53
N ILE A 123 0.66 2.90 18.85
CA ILE A 123 1.16 1.68 19.51
C ILE A 123 2.51 1.85 20.22
N GLY A 124 3.44 2.62 19.66
CA GLY A 124 4.75 2.84 20.29
C GLY A 124 4.64 3.54 21.65
N GLY A 125 3.72 4.49 21.79
CA GLY A 125 3.47 5.15 23.08
C GLY A 125 2.74 4.25 24.08
N PHE A 126 1.83 3.38 23.64
CA PHE A 126 1.11 2.47 24.54
C PHE A 126 2.05 1.55 25.31
N LEU A 127 3.11 1.05 24.66
CA LEU A 127 4.12 0.22 25.33
C LEU A 127 4.88 0.96 26.45
N ALA A 128 4.98 2.29 26.35
CA ALA A 128 5.65 3.14 27.32
C ALA A 128 4.72 3.69 28.42
N HIS A 129 3.39 3.46 28.31
CA HIS A 129 2.43 3.94 29.31
C HIS A 129 2.35 3.03 30.55
N PRO A 130 2.42 3.61 31.77
CA PRO A 130 2.40 2.84 33.02
C PRO A 130 1.08 2.10 33.29
N ASP A 131 -0.09 2.65 32.97
CA ASP A 131 -1.37 1.95 33.17
C ASP A 131 -1.50 0.76 32.20
N TYR A 132 -1.03 0.92 30.97
CA TYR A 132 -1.04 -0.15 29.97
C TYR A 132 -0.14 -1.32 30.41
N LEU A 133 1.05 -1.00 30.95
CA LEU A 133 1.96 -1.97 31.57
C LEU A 133 1.31 -2.66 32.78
N ARG A 134 0.59 -1.92 33.62
CA ARG A 134 -0.09 -2.48 34.81
C ARG A 134 -1.17 -3.48 34.44
N ARG A 135 -1.98 -3.19 33.42
CA ARG A 135 -3.14 -4.00 33.02
C ARG A 135 -2.77 -5.21 32.17
N PHE A 136 -1.87 -5.02 31.21
CA PHE A 136 -1.56 -6.04 30.21
C PHE A 136 -0.17 -6.63 30.35
N GLY A 137 0.67 -6.11 31.25
CA GLY A 137 1.99 -6.67 31.59
C GLY A 137 1.91 -7.95 32.43
N GLN A 138 3.08 -8.55 32.65
CA GLN A 138 3.29 -9.65 33.59
C GLN A 138 3.85 -9.09 34.91
N HIS A 139 3.61 -9.79 36.01
CA HIS A 139 4.20 -9.44 37.30
C HIS A 139 5.51 -10.21 37.50
N HIS A 140 6.58 -9.52 37.88
CA HIS A 140 7.72 -10.17 38.51
C HIS A 140 7.35 -10.68 39.91
N LYS A 141 8.12 -11.66 40.43
CA LYS A 141 8.01 -12.11 41.82
C LYS A 141 8.22 -10.98 42.85
N ASN A 142 8.81 -9.85 42.43
CA ASN A 142 9.09 -8.66 43.25
C ASN A 142 7.99 -7.58 43.19
N GLY A 143 6.85 -7.85 42.53
CA GLY A 143 5.73 -6.90 42.45
C GLY A 143 5.82 -5.84 41.35
N THR A 144 6.93 -5.77 40.61
CA THR A 144 7.08 -4.87 39.45
C THR A 144 6.40 -5.46 38.20
N HIS A 145 5.68 -4.61 37.46
CA HIS A 145 5.06 -4.99 36.19
C HIS A 145 6.07 -4.85 35.04
N TYR A 146 6.16 -5.85 34.17
CA TYR A 146 6.99 -5.81 32.97
C TYR A 146 6.26 -6.47 31.79
N PHE A 147 6.52 -6.02 30.56
CA PHE A 147 6.15 -6.83 29.40
C PHE A 147 7.28 -7.80 29.08
N SER A 148 6.98 -9.10 29.02
CA SER A 148 7.88 -10.07 28.40
C SER A 148 8.03 -9.75 26.91
N ASN A 149 9.22 -9.98 26.36
CA ASN A 149 9.53 -9.80 24.93
C ASN A 149 8.49 -10.48 24.02
N VAL A 150 8.00 -11.66 24.44
CA VAL A 150 6.94 -12.39 23.73
C VAL A 150 5.66 -11.57 23.69
N ARG A 151 5.23 -11.00 24.82
CA ARG A 151 3.97 -10.27 24.91
C ARG A 151 4.06 -8.91 24.22
N THR A 152 5.16 -8.17 24.38
CA THR A 152 5.42 -6.93 23.65
C THR A 152 5.37 -7.19 22.14
N GLY A 153 6.16 -8.16 21.69
CA GLY A 153 6.23 -8.53 20.28
C GLY A 153 4.87 -8.90 19.73
N LEU A 154 4.12 -9.79 20.39
CA LEU A 154 2.78 -10.22 19.95
C LEU A 154 1.77 -9.08 19.90
N VAL A 155 1.74 -8.21 20.91
CA VAL A 155 0.77 -7.11 20.98
C VAL A 155 0.96 -6.14 19.81
N VAL A 156 2.20 -5.82 19.47
CA VAL A 156 2.53 -4.96 18.33
C VAL A 156 2.32 -5.69 17.01
N SER A 157 2.88 -6.90 16.87
CA SER A 157 3.02 -7.56 15.58
C SER A 157 1.72 -8.20 15.07
N ILE A 158 0.83 -8.66 15.95
CA ILE A 158 -0.35 -9.43 15.52
C ILE A 158 -1.31 -8.62 14.62
N PHE A 159 -1.28 -7.29 14.76
CA PHE A 159 -1.98 -6.39 13.85
C PHE A 159 -1.56 -6.61 12.39
N ASN A 160 -0.27 -6.81 12.14
CA ASN A 160 0.27 -7.06 10.78
C ASN A 160 -0.18 -8.40 10.21
N ILE A 161 -0.37 -9.43 11.05
CA ILE A 161 -0.97 -10.71 10.61
C ILE A 161 -2.44 -10.52 10.24
N GLY A 162 -3.18 -9.74 11.03
CA GLY A 162 -4.52 -9.30 10.65
C GLY A 162 -4.50 -8.61 9.28
N GLY A 163 -3.57 -7.68 9.06
CA GLY A 163 -3.37 -6.98 7.79
C GLY A 163 -3.10 -7.90 6.61
N LEU A 164 -2.23 -8.89 6.79
CA LEU A 164 -1.92 -9.94 5.80
C LEU A 164 -3.18 -10.71 5.37
N PHE A 165 -3.97 -11.19 6.33
CA PHE A 165 -5.20 -11.90 5.99
C PHE A 165 -6.28 -10.95 5.45
N GLY A 166 -6.30 -9.69 5.91
CA GLY A 166 -7.19 -8.66 5.40
C GLY A 166 -6.97 -8.40 3.91
N CYS A 167 -5.73 -8.22 3.48
CA CYS A 167 -5.44 -7.99 2.07
C CYS A 167 -5.74 -9.20 1.19
N LEU A 168 -5.53 -10.43 1.69
CA LEU A 168 -5.72 -11.66 0.92
C LEU A 168 -7.19 -12.12 0.86
N ILE A 169 -7.91 -12.07 1.98
CA ILE A 169 -9.29 -12.58 2.08
C ILE A 169 -10.29 -11.53 1.61
N LEU A 170 -10.08 -10.27 1.99
CA LEU A 170 -11.02 -9.20 1.68
C LEU A 170 -10.68 -8.49 0.38
N GLY A 171 -9.52 -8.71 -0.25
CA GLY A 171 -9.11 -8.01 -1.48
C GLY A 171 -10.14 -8.05 -2.60
N ASP A 172 -10.83 -9.18 -2.79
CA ASP A 172 -11.86 -9.34 -3.82
C ASP A 172 -13.22 -8.72 -3.48
N LEU A 173 -13.40 -8.25 -2.23
CA LEU A 173 -14.67 -7.68 -1.78
C LEU A 173 -15.04 -6.43 -2.58
N ALA A 174 -14.07 -5.57 -2.91
CA ALA A 174 -14.28 -4.35 -3.70
C ALA A 174 -14.86 -4.63 -5.10
N ASN A 175 -14.49 -5.76 -5.70
CA ASN A 175 -15.00 -6.15 -7.02
C ASN A 175 -16.44 -6.67 -6.95
N ARG A 176 -16.86 -7.26 -5.80
CA ARG A 176 -18.19 -7.88 -5.64
C ARG A 176 -19.28 -6.91 -5.20
N ILE A 177 -18.97 -5.99 -4.29
CA ILE A 177 -19.97 -5.09 -3.68
C ILE A 177 -19.76 -3.61 -4.01
N GLY A 178 -18.70 -3.27 -4.74
CA GLY A 178 -18.32 -1.90 -5.08
C GLY A 178 -17.23 -1.35 -4.17
N ARG A 179 -16.45 -0.40 -4.68
CA ARG A 179 -15.25 0.12 -3.99
C ARG A 179 -15.65 0.94 -2.76
N LYS A 180 -16.67 1.81 -2.87
CA LYS A 180 -17.18 2.61 -1.74
C LYS A 180 -17.79 1.74 -0.65
N MET A 181 -18.68 0.80 -1.01
CA MET A 181 -19.34 -0.06 -0.02
C MET A 181 -18.36 -1.05 0.62
N ALA A 182 -17.38 -1.55 -0.12
CA ALA A 182 -16.29 -2.35 0.44
C ALA A 182 -15.47 -1.55 1.45
N LEU A 183 -15.14 -0.29 1.14
CA LEU A 183 -14.42 0.58 2.06
C LEU A 183 -15.19 0.83 3.37
N VAL A 184 -16.50 1.08 3.29
CA VAL A 184 -17.36 1.21 4.50
C VAL A 184 -17.38 -0.10 5.29
N ALA A 185 -17.53 -1.25 4.64
CA ALA A 185 -17.58 -2.55 5.30
C ALA A 185 -16.27 -2.83 6.09
N VAL A 186 -15.10 -2.53 5.52
CA VAL A 186 -13.82 -2.78 6.19
C VAL A 186 -13.54 -1.80 7.33
N VAL A 187 -14.03 -0.56 7.23
CA VAL A 187 -13.97 0.40 8.35
C VAL A 187 -14.86 -0.07 9.51
N VAL A 188 -16.02 -0.66 9.23
CA VAL A 188 -16.88 -1.27 10.28
C VAL A 188 -16.16 -2.44 10.96
N ILE A 189 -15.47 -3.30 10.20
CA ILE A 189 -14.66 -4.39 10.77
C ILE A 189 -13.55 -3.81 11.68
N PHE A 190 -12.88 -2.76 11.22
CA PHE A 190 -11.87 -2.06 12.02
C PHE A 190 -12.46 -1.51 13.34
N MET A 191 -13.63 -0.86 13.28
CA MET A 191 -14.34 -0.35 14.46
C MET A 191 -14.69 -1.45 15.47
N VAL A 192 -15.12 -2.63 15.01
CA VAL A 192 -15.36 -3.78 15.90
C VAL A 192 -14.08 -4.17 16.63
N GLY A 193 -12.94 -4.20 15.92
CA GLY A 193 -11.63 -4.43 16.53
C GLY A 193 -11.27 -3.39 17.59
N ILE A 194 -11.49 -2.10 17.33
CA ILE A 194 -11.26 -1.02 18.31
C ILE A 194 -12.17 -1.17 19.53
N ILE A 195 -13.46 -1.46 19.36
CA ILE A 195 -14.40 -1.63 20.47
C ILE A 195 -13.91 -2.73 21.41
N ILE A 196 -13.45 -3.86 20.86
CA ILE A 196 -12.88 -4.97 21.65
C ILE A 196 -11.62 -4.51 22.41
N GLN A 197 -10.76 -3.71 21.77
CA GLN A 197 -9.57 -3.15 22.41
C GLN A 197 -9.94 -2.18 23.56
N ILE A 198 -10.88 -1.26 23.36
CA ILE A 198 -11.33 -0.29 24.38
C ILE A 198 -12.04 -1.00 25.55
N ALA A 199 -12.86 -2.00 25.25
CA ALA A 199 -13.60 -2.79 26.24
C ALA A 199 -12.69 -3.70 27.08
N SER A 200 -11.43 -3.90 26.67
CA SER A 200 -10.47 -4.70 27.42
C SER A 200 -10.14 -4.06 28.78
N ILE A 201 -10.22 -4.85 29.85
CA ILE A 201 -9.99 -4.36 31.22
C ILE A 201 -8.63 -4.85 31.74
N ASP A 202 -8.49 -6.17 31.97
CA ASP A 202 -7.27 -6.79 32.52
C ASP A 202 -6.83 -8.06 31.75
N LYS A 203 -7.54 -8.40 30.66
CA LYS A 203 -7.32 -9.63 29.90
C LYS A 203 -6.60 -9.33 28.59
N TRP A 204 -5.30 -9.55 28.54
CA TRP A 204 -4.45 -9.25 27.37
C TRP A 204 -4.90 -9.97 26.09
N TYR A 205 -5.52 -11.15 26.19
CA TYR A 205 -6.05 -11.88 25.04
C TYR A 205 -7.23 -11.18 24.36
N GLN A 206 -8.04 -10.39 25.09
CA GLN A 206 -9.12 -9.61 24.48
C GLN A 206 -8.52 -8.50 23.60
N TYR A 207 -7.52 -7.80 24.11
CA TYR A 207 -6.79 -6.79 23.34
C TYR A 207 -6.12 -7.40 22.10
N PHE A 208 -5.51 -8.58 22.26
CA PHE A 208 -4.89 -9.33 21.17
C PHE A 208 -5.89 -9.71 20.06
N ILE A 209 -7.08 -10.20 20.41
CA ILE A 209 -8.13 -10.52 19.43
C ILE A 209 -8.62 -9.24 18.73
N GLY A 210 -8.82 -8.16 19.48
CA GLY A 210 -9.19 -6.87 18.92
C GLY A 210 -8.17 -6.33 17.91
N ARG A 211 -6.87 -6.57 18.15
CA ARG A 211 -5.77 -6.23 17.24
C ARG A 211 -5.78 -7.04 15.93
N ILE A 212 -6.14 -8.32 15.99
CA ILE A 212 -6.29 -9.15 14.77
C ILE A 212 -7.41 -8.60 13.89
N ILE A 213 -8.57 -8.31 14.50
CA ILE A 213 -9.75 -7.83 13.79
C ILE A 213 -9.50 -6.43 13.22
N SER A 214 -8.86 -5.54 13.99
CA SER A 214 -8.49 -4.21 13.48
C SER A 214 -7.43 -4.33 12.36
N GLY A 215 -6.45 -5.22 12.50
CA GLY A 215 -5.49 -5.51 11.44
C GLY A 215 -6.16 -5.93 10.14
N LEU A 216 -7.14 -6.83 10.21
CA LEU A 216 -7.92 -7.29 9.05
C LEU A 216 -8.59 -6.12 8.30
N GLY A 217 -9.17 -5.18 9.05
CA GLY A 217 -9.75 -3.96 8.48
C GLY A 217 -8.70 -3.08 7.80
N VAL A 218 -7.59 -2.77 8.48
CA VAL A 218 -6.54 -1.89 7.94
C VAL A 218 -5.85 -2.46 6.71
N GLY A 219 -5.58 -3.77 6.69
CA GLY A 219 -5.03 -4.44 5.51
C GLY A 219 -5.88 -4.21 4.27
N ALA A 220 -7.20 -4.33 4.39
CA ALA A 220 -8.12 -4.09 3.29
C ALA A 220 -8.29 -2.58 2.97
N ILE A 221 -8.33 -1.71 3.98
CA ILE A 221 -8.34 -0.24 3.79
C ILE A 221 -7.12 0.21 2.97
N SER A 222 -5.95 -0.39 3.20
CA SER A 222 -4.71 -0.07 2.48
C SER A 222 -4.76 -0.36 0.98
N ILE A 223 -5.70 -1.18 0.53
CA ILE A 223 -5.95 -1.47 -0.89
C ILE A 223 -7.08 -0.60 -1.43
N PHE A 224 -8.20 -0.55 -0.71
CA PHE A 224 -9.43 0.06 -1.20
C PHE A 224 -9.36 1.58 -1.25
N SER A 225 -8.73 2.23 -0.26
CA SER A 225 -8.57 3.68 -0.26
C SER A 225 -7.78 4.18 -1.47
N PRO A 226 -6.53 3.73 -1.75
CA PRO A 226 -5.80 4.20 -2.92
C PRO A 226 -6.46 3.78 -4.25
N MET A 227 -7.12 2.61 -4.29
CA MET A 227 -7.88 2.18 -5.47
C MET A 227 -9.01 3.16 -5.80
N LEU A 228 -9.92 3.40 -4.85
CA LEU A 228 -11.04 4.33 -5.04
C LEU A 228 -10.55 5.74 -5.35
N LEU A 229 -9.48 6.18 -4.69
CA LEU A 229 -8.86 7.48 -4.92
C LEU A 229 -8.34 7.61 -6.35
N SER A 230 -7.70 6.58 -6.89
CA SER A 230 -7.19 6.58 -8.27
C SER A 230 -8.30 6.52 -9.33
N GLU A 231 -9.41 5.85 -9.03
CA GLU A 231 -10.55 5.66 -9.95
C GLU A 231 -11.50 6.88 -9.97
N VAL A 232 -11.62 7.62 -8.87
CA VAL A 232 -12.47 8.83 -8.77
C VAL A 232 -11.68 10.11 -9.09
N ALA A 233 -10.35 10.10 -8.93
CA ALA A 233 -9.54 11.29 -9.20
C ALA A 233 -9.52 11.67 -10.69
N PRO A 234 -9.67 12.98 -11.01
CA PRO A 234 -9.49 13.50 -12.37
C PRO A 234 -8.11 13.14 -12.91
N LYS A 235 -8.02 12.81 -14.21
CA LYS A 235 -6.77 12.38 -14.87
C LYS A 235 -5.58 13.30 -14.58
N HIS A 236 -5.78 14.62 -14.62
CA HIS A 236 -4.73 15.62 -14.41
C HIS A 236 -4.28 15.79 -12.94
N LEU A 237 -5.08 15.33 -11.96
CA LEU A 237 -4.76 15.39 -10.53
C LEU A 237 -4.48 14.03 -9.91
N ARG A 238 -4.63 12.93 -10.66
CA ARG A 238 -4.56 11.56 -10.13
C ARG A 238 -3.25 11.26 -9.39
N GLY A 239 -2.11 11.76 -9.87
CA GLY A 239 -0.82 11.62 -9.19
C GLY A 239 -0.75 12.35 -7.85
N THR A 240 -1.15 13.63 -7.83
CA THR A 240 -1.19 14.46 -6.62
C THR A 240 -2.21 13.94 -5.60
N LEU A 241 -3.36 13.46 -6.06
CA LEU A 241 -4.40 12.91 -5.21
C LEU A 241 -4.06 11.51 -4.72
N GLY A 242 -3.46 10.64 -5.54
CA GLY A 242 -2.94 9.35 -5.10
C GLY A 242 -1.90 9.49 -3.99
N SER A 243 -1.06 10.53 -4.08
CA SER A 243 -0.09 10.91 -3.07
C SER A 243 -0.71 11.38 -1.74
N MET A 244 -1.95 11.88 -1.76
CA MET A 244 -2.68 12.31 -0.58
C MET A 244 -2.90 11.15 0.40
N TYR A 245 -3.07 9.91 -0.09
CA TYR A 245 -3.19 8.74 0.78
C TYR A 245 -1.95 8.58 1.68
N GLN A 246 -0.75 8.59 1.09
CA GLN A 246 0.50 8.47 1.84
C GLN A 246 0.73 9.68 2.77
N LEU A 247 0.34 10.88 2.33
CA LEU A 247 0.38 12.07 3.18
C LEU A 247 -0.53 11.92 4.40
N MET A 248 -1.73 11.37 4.23
CA MET A 248 -2.65 11.09 5.34
C MET A 248 -2.13 9.99 6.27
N VAL A 249 -1.45 8.96 5.75
CA VAL A 249 -0.77 7.95 6.59
C VAL A 249 0.26 8.61 7.50
N THR A 250 1.15 9.43 6.94
CA THR A 250 2.20 10.08 7.74
C THR A 250 1.65 11.14 8.69
N ALA A 251 0.58 11.85 8.31
CA ALA A 251 -0.16 12.73 9.20
C ALA A 251 -0.81 11.97 10.37
N GLY A 252 -1.35 10.78 10.11
CA GLY A 252 -1.91 9.88 11.13
C GLY A 252 -0.87 9.42 12.14
N ILE A 253 0.33 9.06 11.68
CA ILE A 253 1.45 8.69 12.56
C ILE A 253 1.82 9.87 13.46
N PHE A 254 2.06 11.04 12.86
CA PHE A 254 2.42 12.26 13.58
C PHE A 254 1.37 12.68 14.63
N LEU A 255 0.09 12.70 14.26
CA LEU A 255 -0.98 13.05 15.19
C LEU A 255 -1.21 11.97 16.27
N GLY A 256 -0.96 10.70 15.96
CA GLY A 256 -0.93 9.61 16.93
C GLY A 256 0.17 9.82 17.99
N ASP A 257 1.38 10.16 17.56
CA ASP A 257 2.51 10.50 18.44
C ASP A 257 2.21 11.72 19.32
N CYS A 258 1.58 12.76 18.74
CA CYS A 258 1.15 13.95 19.48
C CYS A 258 0.10 13.63 20.53
N THR A 259 -0.83 12.72 20.22
CA THR A 259 -1.87 12.29 21.15
C THR A 259 -1.26 11.51 22.32
N ASN A 260 -0.32 10.61 22.06
CA ASN A 260 0.43 9.91 23.10
C ASN A 260 1.19 10.86 24.02
N TYR A 261 1.80 11.91 23.45
CA TYR A 261 2.44 12.96 24.25
C TYR A 261 1.42 13.73 25.10
N GLY A 262 0.25 14.04 24.56
CA GLY A 262 -0.83 14.71 25.29
C GLY A 262 -1.43 13.87 26.41
N THR A 263 -1.48 12.54 26.24
CA THR A 263 -2.04 11.62 27.24
C THR A 263 -1.03 11.12 28.26
N LYS A 264 0.26 11.43 28.11
CA LYS A 264 1.34 10.93 28.98
C LYS A 264 1.18 11.27 30.48
N ASN A 265 0.59 12.42 30.79
CA ASN A 265 0.49 12.95 32.17
C ASN A 265 -0.65 12.32 32.99
N TYR A 266 -1.54 11.54 32.39
CA TYR A 266 -2.61 10.86 33.11
C TYR A 266 -2.09 9.55 33.71
N ASP A 267 -2.47 9.16 34.93
CA ASP A 267 -2.07 7.85 35.50
C ASP A 267 -3.15 6.77 35.39
N ASN A 268 -4.24 7.06 34.67
CA ASN A 268 -5.42 6.21 34.56
C ASN A 268 -5.58 5.62 33.16
N SER A 269 -6.57 4.75 32.97
CA SER A 269 -6.89 4.10 31.68
C SER A 269 -7.19 5.07 30.53
N VAL A 270 -7.39 6.34 30.83
CA VAL A 270 -7.46 7.46 29.88
C VAL A 270 -6.24 7.49 28.95
N GLN A 271 -5.04 7.12 29.44
CA GLN A 271 -3.79 7.16 28.67
C GLN A 271 -3.88 6.46 27.30
N TRP A 272 -4.40 5.22 27.29
CA TRP A 272 -4.45 4.37 26.11
C TRP A 272 -5.87 4.25 25.52
N ARG A 273 -6.92 4.50 26.32
CA ARG A 273 -8.31 4.49 25.82
C ARG A 273 -8.69 5.74 25.04
N VAL A 274 -8.13 6.91 25.37
CA VAL A 274 -8.40 8.15 24.60
C VAL A 274 -7.88 8.05 23.17
N PRO A 275 -6.62 7.64 22.92
CA PRO A 275 -6.12 7.52 21.55
C PRO A 275 -6.88 6.45 20.75
N LEU A 276 -7.31 5.34 21.39
CA LEU A 276 -8.20 4.36 20.74
C LEU A 276 -9.60 4.90 20.48
N GLY A 277 -10.17 5.67 21.41
CA GLY A 277 -11.48 6.31 21.25
C GLY A 277 -11.48 7.38 20.15
N LEU A 278 -10.38 8.11 20.00
CA LEU A 278 -10.17 9.02 18.88
C LEU A 278 -10.09 8.25 17.55
N SER A 279 -9.40 7.10 17.51
CA SER A 279 -9.41 6.21 16.35
C SER A 279 -10.83 5.83 15.93
N PHE A 280 -11.69 5.48 16.90
CA PHE A 280 -13.11 5.22 16.64
C PHE A 280 -13.85 6.44 16.07
N ALA A 281 -13.58 7.63 16.58
CA ALA A 281 -14.16 8.88 16.05
C ALA A 281 -13.71 9.14 14.60
N TRP A 282 -12.44 8.87 14.28
CA TRP A 282 -11.91 8.97 12.91
C TRP A 282 -12.59 7.99 11.95
N CYS A 283 -12.93 6.78 12.41
CA CYS A 283 -13.72 5.83 11.61
C CYS A 283 -15.14 6.32 11.34
N LEU A 284 -15.81 6.88 12.35
CA LEU A 284 -17.15 7.46 12.17
C LEU A 284 -17.12 8.62 11.18
N PHE A 285 -16.11 9.49 11.28
CA PHE A 285 -15.89 10.56 10.32
C PHE A 285 -15.71 10.00 8.90
N MET A 286 -14.91 8.95 8.73
CA MET A 286 -14.70 8.31 7.43
C MET A 286 -15.98 7.68 6.86
N ILE A 287 -16.79 7.00 7.68
CA ILE A 287 -18.08 6.44 7.24
C ILE A 287 -19.04 7.56 6.83
N ALA A 288 -19.15 8.62 7.63
CA ALA A 288 -19.95 9.80 7.30
C ALA A 288 -19.48 10.43 5.98
N ALA A 289 -18.16 10.51 5.81
CA ALA A 289 -17.53 11.04 4.62
C ALA A 289 -17.84 10.23 3.36
N MET A 290 -17.86 8.90 3.46
CA MET A 290 -18.16 8.01 2.33
C MET A 290 -19.55 8.23 1.75
N PHE A 291 -20.55 8.69 2.53
CA PHE A 291 -21.88 8.96 1.97
C PHE A 291 -21.86 10.01 0.86
N PHE A 292 -20.96 10.99 0.93
CA PHE A 292 -20.84 12.08 -0.04
C PHE A 292 -19.97 11.75 -1.26
N VAL A 293 -19.11 10.74 -1.14
CA VAL A 293 -18.19 10.34 -2.21
C VAL A 293 -18.94 9.53 -3.28
N PRO A 294 -18.77 9.83 -4.59
CA PRO A 294 -19.35 9.01 -5.66
C PRO A 294 -18.68 7.63 -5.73
N GLU A 295 -19.41 6.64 -6.23
CA GLU A 295 -18.84 5.30 -6.47
C GLU A 295 -17.85 5.34 -7.65
N SER A 296 -16.91 4.40 -7.68
CA SER A 296 -15.92 4.30 -8.75
C SER A 296 -16.57 4.19 -10.15
N PRO A 297 -16.24 5.08 -11.11
CA PRO A 297 -16.69 4.97 -12.49
C PRO A 297 -16.33 3.62 -13.12
N ARG A 298 -15.13 3.12 -12.81
CA ARG A 298 -14.61 1.86 -13.34
C ARG A 298 -15.44 0.67 -12.87
N TYR A 299 -15.81 0.63 -11.59
CA TYR A 299 -16.73 -0.39 -11.07
C TYR A 299 -18.11 -0.33 -11.73
N LEU A 300 -18.63 0.89 -11.91
CA LEU A 300 -19.96 1.08 -12.51
C LEU A 300 -19.98 0.57 -13.96
N VAL A 301 -18.89 0.78 -14.71
CA VAL A 301 -18.72 0.19 -16.05
C VAL A 301 -18.59 -1.34 -15.99
N GLU A 302 -17.82 -1.87 -15.04
CA GLU A 302 -17.65 -3.32 -14.81
C GLU A 302 -18.99 -4.05 -14.54
N VAL A 303 -19.91 -3.39 -13.83
CA VAL A 303 -21.25 -3.92 -13.52
C VAL A 303 -22.28 -3.61 -14.63
N GLY A 304 -21.88 -2.90 -15.69
CA GLY A 304 -22.76 -2.55 -16.82
C GLY A 304 -23.67 -1.33 -16.57
N LYS A 305 -23.42 -0.56 -15.51
CA LYS A 305 -24.17 0.66 -15.15
C LYS A 305 -23.54 1.92 -15.75
N ILE A 306 -23.55 2.02 -17.08
CA ILE A 306 -22.87 3.09 -17.83
C ILE A 306 -23.40 4.50 -17.47
N GLU A 307 -24.70 4.66 -17.26
CA GLU A 307 -25.29 5.96 -16.91
C GLU A 307 -24.89 6.46 -15.51
N GLU A 308 -24.75 5.55 -14.53
CA GLU A 308 -24.20 5.90 -13.21
C GLU A 308 -22.70 6.23 -13.32
N ALA A 309 -21.96 5.55 -14.20
CA ALA A 309 -20.56 5.83 -14.46
C ALA A 309 -20.35 7.24 -15.05
N LYS A 310 -21.16 7.62 -16.05
CA LYS A 310 -21.21 8.99 -16.60
C LYS A 310 -21.47 10.01 -15.50
N ARG A 311 -22.44 9.76 -14.62
CA ARG A 311 -22.74 10.65 -13.49
C ARG A 311 -21.56 10.78 -12.52
N SER A 312 -20.87 9.68 -12.23
CA SER A 312 -19.69 9.69 -11.35
C SER A 312 -18.54 10.51 -11.94
N ILE A 313 -18.27 10.36 -13.24
CA ILE A 313 -17.25 11.12 -13.98
C ILE A 313 -17.66 12.60 -14.08
N ALA A 314 -18.91 12.89 -14.43
CA ALA A 314 -19.45 14.24 -14.51
C ALA A 314 -19.36 14.96 -13.15
N THR A 315 -19.65 14.26 -12.05
CA THR A 315 -19.50 14.79 -10.68
C THR A 315 -18.03 15.04 -10.34
N SER A 316 -17.14 14.12 -10.71
CA SER A 316 -15.70 14.20 -10.42
C SER A 316 -14.97 15.23 -11.27
N ASN A 317 -15.49 15.57 -12.46
CA ASN A 317 -14.94 16.58 -13.34
C ASN A 317 -15.75 17.90 -13.34
N LYS A 318 -16.86 17.97 -12.57
CA LYS A 318 -17.83 19.08 -12.53
C LYS A 318 -18.28 19.56 -13.92
N VAL A 319 -18.57 18.62 -14.80
CA VAL A 319 -19.08 18.86 -16.16
C VAL A 319 -20.49 18.28 -16.29
N SER A 320 -21.20 18.66 -17.35
CA SER A 320 -22.50 18.02 -17.63
C SER A 320 -22.29 16.55 -17.94
N MET A 321 -23.31 15.72 -17.70
CA MET A 321 -23.30 14.31 -18.12
C MET A 321 -23.17 14.16 -19.64
N ASP A 322 -23.66 15.14 -20.40
CA ASP A 322 -23.69 15.13 -21.86
C ASP A 322 -22.44 15.77 -22.50
N ASP A 323 -21.42 16.10 -21.70
CA ASP A 323 -20.18 16.67 -22.22
C ASP A 323 -19.39 15.60 -23.01
N PRO A 324 -18.97 15.87 -24.26
CA PRO A 324 -18.18 14.94 -25.07
C PRO A 324 -16.94 14.39 -24.35
N ALA A 325 -16.35 15.18 -23.44
CA ALA A 325 -15.19 14.75 -22.67
C ALA A 325 -15.52 13.65 -21.63
N VAL A 326 -16.75 13.65 -21.09
CA VAL A 326 -17.24 12.57 -20.21
C VAL A 326 -17.46 11.30 -21.01
N GLN A 327 -18.05 11.41 -22.20
CA GLN A 327 -18.26 10.27 -23.09
C GLN A 327 -16.93 9.63 -23.48
N ALA A 328 -15.94 10.43 -23.90
CA ALA A 328 -14.60 9.94 -24.20
C ALA A 328 -13.93 9.26 -23.00
N GLU A 329 -14.13 9.77 -21.78
CA GLU A 329 -13.59 9.13 -20.57
C GLU A 329 -14.29 7.81 -20.24
N VAL A 330 -15.60 7.72 -20.42
CA VAL A 330 -16.35 6.46 -20.27
C VAL A 330 -15.90 5.43 -21.30
N ASP A 331 -15.72 5.84 -22.55
CA ASP A 331 -15.31 4.94 -23.63
C ASP A 331 -13.89 4.40 -23.40
N LEU A 332 -12.97 5.24 -22.91
CA LEU A 332 -11.63 4.82 -22.46
C LEU A 332 -11.66 3.85 -21.27
N ILE A 333 -12.56 4.07 -20.31
CA ILE A 333 -12.71 3.15 -19.17
C ILE A 333 -13.33 1.83 -19.64
N SER A 334 -14.32 1.89 -20.54
CA SER A 334 -14.98 0.75 -21.13
C SER A 334 -14.00 -0.12 -21.92
N SER A 335 -13.16 0.48 -22.76
CA SER A 335 -12.12 -0.25 -23.48
C SER A 335 -11.09 -0.89 -22.54
N GLY A 336 -10.72 -0.21 -21.45
CA GLY A 336 -9.83 -0.77 -20.43
C GLY A 336 -10.44 -1.94 -19.67
N VAL A 337 -11.72 -1.84 -19.27
CA VAL A 337 -12.45 -2.94 -18.61
C VAL A 337 -12.63 -4.12 -19.56
N GLU A 338 -12.92 -3.86 -20.83
CA GLU A 338 -13.04 -4.92 -21.84
C GLU A 338 -11.69 -5.58 -22.12
N ALA A 339 -10.59 -4.82 -22.19
CA ALA A 339 -9.24 -5.36 -22.32
C ALA A 339 -8.89 -6.27 -21.13
N GLU A 340 -9.29 -5.91 -19.91
CA GLU A 340 -9.12 -6.76 -18.72
C GLU A 340 -10.01 -8.00 -18.77
N ARG A 341 -11.25 -7.86 -19.23
CA ARG A 341 -12.18 -8.97 -19.42
C ARG A 341 -11.68 -9.97 -20.46
N LEU A 342 -11.16 -9.47 -21.58
CA LEU A 342 -10.54 -10.24 -22.66
C LEU A 342 -9.24 -10.92 -22.19
N ALA A 343 -8.43 -10.23 -21.38
CA ALA A 343 -7.26 -10.82 -20.75
C ALA A 343 -7.64 -12.00 -19.83
N GLY A 344 -8.83 -11.95 -19.21
CA GLY A 344 -9.39 -13.00 -18.38
C GLY A 344 -8.76 -13.08 -16.99
N ASN A 345 -9.31 -13.94 -16.13
CA ASN A 345 -8.77 -14.16 -14.79
C ASN A 345 -7.62 -15.17 -14.83
N ALA A 346 -6.39 -14.72 -14.58
CA ALA A 346 -5.24 -15.61 -14.41
C ALA A 346 -5.45 -16.60 -13.26
N SER A 347 -4.98 -17.84 -13.38
CA SER A 347 -4.94 -18.75 -12.22
C SER A 347 -3.81 -18.35 -11.27
N TRP A 348 -3.88 -18.75 -9.99
CA TRP A 348 -2.77 -18.52 -9.05
C TRP A 348 -1.48 -19.25 -9.48
N GLY A 349 -1.59 -20.34 -10.25
CA GLY A 349 -0.44 -21.05 -10.81
C GLY A 349 0.25 -20.29 -11.96
N GLU A 350 -0.48 -19.40 -12.65
CA GLU A 350 0.05 -18.62 -13.77
C GLU A 350 1.10 -17.59 -13.32
N LEU A 351 1.03 -17.15 -12.05
CA LEU A 351 2.05 -16.30 -11.42
C LEU A 351 3.43 -16.96 -11.37
N PHE A 352 3.46 -18.28 -11.22
CA PHE A 352 4.69 -19.07 -11.14
C PHE A 352 5.17 -19.56 -12.50
N SER A 353 4.51 -19.14 -13.59
CA SER A 353 4.92 -19.47 -14.95
C SER A 353 6.21 -18.74 -15.33
N THR A 354 7.07 -19.43 -16.07
CA THR A 354 8.28 -18.84 -16.67
C THR A 354 7.94 -17.98 -17.90
N LYS A 355 6.72 -18.10 -18.47
CA LYS A 355 6.26 -17.28 -19.59
C LYS A 355 6.22 -15.80 -19.20
N GLY A 356 6.70 -14.91 -20.07
CA GLY A 356 6.79 -13.46 -19.81
C GLY A 356 7.70 -13.06 -18.63
N LYS A 357 8.50 -14.01 -18.12
CA LYS A 357 9.31 -13.89 -16.91
C LYS A 357 8.48 -13.52 -15.66
N ASN A 358 7.22 -13.97 -15.62
CA ASN A 358 6.29 -13.67 -14.53
C ASN A 358 6.82 -14.06 -13.15
N ILE A 359 7.48 -15.23 -13.05
CA ILE A 359 8.12 -15.66 -11.79
C ILE A 359 9.26 -14.74 -11.35
N GLN A 360 10.04 -14.18 -12.28
CA GLN A 360 11.13 -13.24 -11.96
C GLN A 360 10.56 -11.90 -11.49
N ARG A 361 9.54 -11.40 -12.18
CA ARG A 361 8.79 -10.20 -11.77
C ARG A 361 8.21 -10.38 -10.36
N LEU A 362 7.58 -11.53 -10.11
CA LEU A 362 7.01 -11.85 -8.80
C LEU A 362 8.07 -11.87 -7.71
N PHE A 363 9.17 -12.60 -7.92
CA PHE A 363 10.25 -12.68 -6.93
C PHE A 363 10.87 -11.31 -6.65
N MET A 364 11.06 -10.49 -7.69
CA MET A 364 11.58 -9.12 -7.57
C MET A 364 10.63 -8.21 -6.79
N CYS A 365 9.34 -8.22 -7.11
CA CYS A 365 8.31 -7.48 -6.37
C CYS A 365 8.20 -7.92 -4.90
N CYS A 366 8.14 -9.23 -4.65
CA CYS A 366 8.11 -9.78 -3.30
C CYS A 366 9.37 -9.39 -2.52
N MET A 367 10.56 -9.60 -3.09
CA MET A 367 11.82 -9.25 -2.44
C MET A 367 11.94 -7.76 -2.16
N LEU A 368 11.52 -6.88 -3.08
CA LEU A 368 11.50 -5.44 -2.83
C LEU A 368 10.59 -5.08 -1.65
N GLN A 369 9.42 -5.69 -1.53
CA GLN A 369 8.52 -5.49 -0.40
C GLN A 369 9.10 -6.04 0.91
N CYS A 370 9.81 -7.17 0.87
CA CYS A 370 10.59 -7.68 2.00
C CYS A 370 11.67 -6.69 2.42
N LEU A 371 12.44 -6.19 1.45
CA LEU A 371 13.55 -5.26 1.68
C LEU A 371 13.07 -3.91 2.20
N GLN A 372 11.91 -3.43 1.77
CA GLN A 372 11.28 -2.23 2.34
C GLN A 372 11.09 -2.36 3.86
N GLN A 373 10.65 -3.52 4.34
CA GLN A 373 10.49 -3.78 5.78
C GLN A 373 11.83 -4.00 6.49
N LEU A 374 12.74 -4.71 5.83
CA LEU A 374 14.12 -4.91 6.30
C LEU A 374 14.98 -3.64 6.26
N THR A 375 14.45 -2.51 5.79
CA THR A 375 15.06 -1.20 6.05
C THR A 375 15.16 -0.90 7.52
N GLY A 376 14.27 -1.45 8.37
CA GLY A 376 14.21 -1.13 9.78
C GLY A 376 13.45 0.16 10.10
N CYS A 377 12.60 0.66 9.21
CA CYS A 377 11.77 1.84 9.50
C CYS A 377 10.83 1.61 10.68
N ASN A 378 10.17 0.45 10.74
CA ASN A 378 9.24 0.08 11.79
C ASN A 378 9.90 -0.11 13.16
N TYR A 379 11.21 -0.38 13.19
CA TYR A 379 11.98 -0.38 14.43
C TYR A 379 11.93 1.00 15.10
N PHE A 380 12.04 2.09 14.32
CA PHE A 380 11.94 3.45 14.85
C PHE A 380 10.50 3.85 15.20
N PHE A 381 9.51 3.50 14.37
CA PHE A 381 8.13 3.88 14.63
C PHE A 381 7.49 3.13 15.80
N TYR A 382 7.70 1.81 15.92
CA TYR A 382 7.06 1.02 16.98
C TYR A 382 7.81 1.05 18.31
N TYR A 383 9.14 1.13 18.25
CA TYR A 383 9.97 1.00 19.45
C TYR A 383 10.78 2.25 19.77
N GLY A 384 10.73 3.30 18.94
CA GLY A 384 11.52 4.53 19.16
C GLY A 384 11.31 5.13 20.54
N THR A 385 10.06 5.26 21.00
CA THR A 385 9.71 5.72 22.35
C THR A 385 10.41 4.90 23.45
N VAL A 386 10.34 3.57 23.36
CA VAL A 386 10.91 2.64 24.35
C VAL A 386 12.44 2.66 24.31
N ILE A 387 13.02 2.68 23.11
CA ILE A 387 14.47 2.72 22.91
C ILE A 387 15.07 4.00 23.48
N PHE A 388 14.49 5.16 23.14
CA PHE A 388 15.02 6.44 23.60
C PHE A 388 14.70 6.73 25.08
N GLN A 389 13.65 6.12 25.63
CA GLN A 389 13.45 6.09 27.08
C GLN A 389 14.56 5.29 27.78
N ALA A 390 14.94 4.12 27.23
CA ALA A 390 16.07 3.34 27.73
C ALA A 390 17.44 4.03 27.55
N VAL A 391 17.51 5.04 26.67
CA VAL A 391 18.66 5.94 26.49
C VAL A 391 18.67 7.06 27.55
N GLY A 392 17.77 7.07 28.54
CA GLY A 392 17.79 8.05 29.64
C GLY A 392 17.27 9.43 29.25
N MET A 393 16.56 9.54 28.13
CA MET A 393 15.85 10.77 27.81
C MET A 393 14.62 10.93 28.69
N LYS A 394 14.47 12.12 29.28
CA LYS A 394 13.34 12.44 30.16
C LYS A 394 11.99 12.45 29.43
N ASP A 395 11.96 12.74 28.12
CA ASP A 395 10.75 12.85 27.31
C ASP A 395 10.87 12.10 25.97
N SER A 396 10.93 10.77 25.98
CA SER A 396 11.04 9.94 24.77
C SER A 396 9.89 10.09 23.77
N TYR A 397 8.71 10.53 24.24
CA TYR A 397 7.56 10.88 23.39
C TYR A 397 7.85 12.06 22.46
N GLN A 398 8.74 12.99 22.83
CA GLN A 398 9.13 14.10 21.95
C GLN A 398 9.90 13.60 20.73
N THR A 399 10.72 12.56 20.87
CA THR A 399 11.46 11.98 19.75
C THR A 399 10.54 11.27 18.76
N ALA A 400 9.49 10.61 19.24
CA ALA A 400 8.47 10.05 18.36
C ALA A 400 7.79 11.16 17.53
N ILE A 401 7.42 12.28 18.17
CA ILE A 401 6.89 13.46 17.46
C ILE A 401 7.89 13.98 16.41
N VAL A 402 9.18 14.09 16.76
CA VAL A 402 10.22 14.54 15.81
C VAL A 402 10.31 13.58 14.61
N PHE A 403 10.26 12.27 14.84
CA PHE A 403 10.22 11.27 13.77
C PHE A 403 8.96 11.40 12.90
N GLY A 404 7.79 11.60 13.53
CA GLY A 404 6.54 11.89 12.84
C GLY A 404 6.62 13.15 11.97
N ILE A 405 7.18 14.24 12.48
CA ILE A 405 7.37 15.50 11.72
C ILE A 405 8.28 15.28 10.52
N VAL A 406 9.43 14.62 10.72
CA VAL A 406 10.38 14.36 9.64
C VAL A 406 9.74 13.47 8.58
N ASN A 407 8.99 12.44 8.97
CA ASN A 407 8.28 11.55 8.06
C ASN A 407 7.17 12.28 7.27
N PHE A 408 6.40 13.13 7.94
CA PHE A 408 5.35 13.93 7.31
C PHE A 408 5.93 14.96 6.33
N ALA A 409 6.96 15.71 6.75
CA ALA A 409 7.60 16.73 5.92
C ALA A 409 8.33 16.12 4.72
N SER A 410 9.03 14.99 4.90
CA SER A 410 9.72 14.28 3.81
C SER A 410 8.76 13.69 2.79
N THR A 411 7.52 13.37 3.17
CA THR A 411 6.51 12.88 2.22
C THR A 411 6.22 13.90 1.11
N PHE A 412 6.24 15.21 1.39
CA PHE A 412 6.10 16.25 0.36
C PHE A 412 7.26 16.23 -0.64
N VAL A 413 8.49 16.00 -0.15
CA VAL A 413 9.68 15.88 -1.01
C VAL A 413 9.61 14.61 -1.84
N ALA A 414 9.12 13.52 -1.26
CA ALA A 414 8.95 12.25 -1.95
C ALA A 414 8.08 12.38 -3.22
N LEU A 415 7.02 13.20 -3.17
CA LEU A 415 6.13 13.43 -4.31
C LEU A 415 6.89 14.01 -5.52
N TYR A 416 7.81 14.92 -5.25
CA TYR A 416 8.65 15.51 -6.29
C TYR A 416 9.75 14.56 -6.78
N VAL A 417 10.30 13.74 -5.88
CA VAL A 417 11.40 12.83 -6.19
C VAL A 417 10.97 11.67 -7.08
N VAL A 418 9.79 11.07 -6.81
CA VAL A 418 9.30 9.86 -7.51
C VAL A 418 9.13 10.08 -9.01
N ASP A 419 8.66 11.26 -9.43
CA ASP A 419 8.41 11.55 -10.84
C ASP A 419 9.65 12.03 -11.58
N ARG A 420 10.53 12.81 -10.93
CA ARG A 420 11.73 13.35 -11.59
C ARG A 420 12.89 12.39 -11.62
N PHE A 421 13.12 11.62 -10.56
CA PHE A 421 14.26 10.75 -10.43
C PHE A 421 13.81 9.29 -10.65
N GLY A 422 14.47 8.59 -11.58
CA GLY A 422 14.12 7.21 -11.95
C GLY A 422 14.03 6.27 -10.75
N ARG A 423 13.19 5.24 -10.86
CA ARG A 423 12.82 4.36 -9.74
C ARG A 423 14.06 3.65 -9.19
N ARG A 424 14.91 3.15 -10.09
CA ARG A 424 16.13 2.40 -9.74
C ARG A 424 17.15 3.26 -9.02
N LYS A 425 17.44 4.46 -9.55
CA LYS A 425 18.43 5.38 -8.96
C LYS A 425 18.02 5.80 -7.56
N CYS A 426 16.74 6.10 -7.34
CA CYS A 426 16.24 6.50 -6.03
C CYS A 426 16.36 5.39 -4.98
N LEU A 427 16.02 4.14 -5.32
CA LEU A 427 16.20 3.00 -4.40
C LEU A 427 17.68 2.81 -4.03
N MET A 428 18.60 2.92 -5.01
CA MET A 428 20.04 2.81 -4.76
C MET A 428 20.57 3.95 -3.87
N TRP A 429 20.27 5.21 -4.20
CA TRP A 429 20.68 6.36 -3.39
C TRP A 429 20.09 6.32 -1.99
N GLY A 430 18.81 5.94 -1.88
CA GLY A 430 18.14 5.76 -0.60
C GLY A 430 18.82 4.70 0.27
N ALA A 431 19.19 3.55 -0.31
CA ALA A 431 19.89 2.49 0.41
C ALA A 431 21.28 2.94 0.88
N ALA A 432 22.05 3.61 0.01
CA ALA A 432 23.37 4.13 0.37
C ALA A 432 23.29 5.16 1.53
N ALA A 433 22.35 6.10 1.47
CA ALA A 433 22.15 7.08 2.52
C ALA A 433 21.70 6.43 3.85
N MET A 434 20.82 5.43 3.80
CA MET A 434 20.40 4.68 4.98
C MET A 434 21.55 3.86 5.61
N VAL A 435 22.44 3.28 4.80
CA VAL A 435 23.65 2.59 5.28
C VAL A 435 24.54 3.57 6.07
N CYS A 436 24.82 4.76 5.53
CA CYS A 436 25.60 5.78 6.22
C CYS A 436 24.98 6.15 7.58
N CYS A 437 23.64 6.29 7.63
CA CYS A 437 22.94 6.60 8.88
C CYS A 437 23.03 5.46 9.89
N TYR A 438 22.89 4.21 9.46
CA TYR A 438 23.00 3.05 10.35
C TYR A 438 24.40 2.83 10.89
N VAL A 439 25.45 3.08 10.10
CA VAL A 439 26.83 3.02 10.59
C VAL A 439 27.00 3.94 11.78
N VAL A 440 26.55 5.19 11.69
CA VAL A 440 26.67 6.15 12.79
C VAL A 440 25.76 5.79 13.95
N TYR A 441 24.49 5.48 13.68
CA TYR A 441 23.52 5.10 14.71
C TYR A 441 24.00 3.90 15.55
N ALA A 442 24.42 2.81 14.90
CA ALA A 442 24.87 1.60 15.57
C ALA A 442 26.22 1.82 16.28
N SER A 443 27.18 2.49 15.63
CA SER A 443 28.50 2.75 16.22
C SER A 443 28.39 3.62 17.48
N VAL A 444 27.63 4.71 17.43
CA VAL A 444 27.43 5.61 18.57
C VAL A 444 26.63 4.92 19.68
N GLY A 445 25.58 4.18 19.32
CA GLY A 445 24.76 3.42 20.25
C GLY A 445 25.53 2.35 21.03
N VAL A 446 26.50 1.69 20.37
CA VAL A 446 27.33 0.65 20.98
C VAL A 446 28.49 1.24 21.80
N THR A 447 29.20 2.24 21.27
CA THR A 447 30.51 2.66 21.81
C THR A 447 30.47 3.86 22.73
N ARG A 448 29.49 4.76 22.59
CA ARG A 448 29.47 6.07 23.28
C ARG A 448 28.25 6.29 24.15
N LEU A 449 27.21 5.49 23.98
CA LEU A 449 25.94 5.68 24.67
C LEU A 449 25.99 5.37 26.16
N TYR A 450 26.70 4.28 26.52
CA TYR A 450 26.97 3.87 27.89
C TYR A 450 28.50 3.88 28.13
N PRO A 451 29.07 5.04 28.52
CA PRO A 451 30.51 5.18 28.75
C PRO A 451 31.05 4.18 29.79
N ASP A 452 30.25 3.85 30.80
CA ASP A 452 30.60 2.94 31.90
C ASP A 452 30.18 1.47 31.65
N GLY A 453 29.72 1.16 30.44
CA GLY A 453 29.29 -0.19 30.04
C GLY A 453 27.81 -0.48 30.27
N ILE A 454 27.29 -1.45 29.49
CA ILE A 454 25.85 -1.79 29.42
C ILE A 454 25.26 -2.27 30.77
N LYS A 455 26.12 -2.69 31.72
CA LYS A 455 25.71 -3.15 33.06
C LYS A 455 25.28 -2.00 33.99
N HIS A 456 25.57 -0.74 33.65
CA HIS A 456 25.20 0.46 34.41
C HIS A 456 24.17 1.32 33.64
N LYS A 457 23.17 0.68 33.01
CA LYS A 457 22.08 1.35 32.27
C LYS A 457 21.38 2.46 33.08
N ASP A 458 21.36 2.34 34.40
CA ASP A 458 20.66 3.25 35.30
C ASP A 458 21.49 4.48 35.71
N THR A 459 22.80 4.54 35.40
CA THR A 459 23.70 5.46 36.12
C THR A 459 24.13 6.70 35.34
N ASN A 460 24.28 6.72 34.01
CA ASN A 460 24.36 7.95 33.18
C ASN A 460 24.52 7.62 31.68
N SER A 461 23.48 7.85 30.88
CA SER A 461 23.61 7.84 29.43
C SER A 461 24.24 9.14 28.90
N SER A 462 25.08 9.04 27.87
CA SER A 462 25.65 10.23 27.23
C SER A 462 24.58 10.96 26.41
N LYS A 463 24.15 12.13 26.89
CA LYS A 463 23.18 12.99 26.17
C LYS A 463 23.66 13.34 24.75
N GLY A 464 24.97 13.57 24.56
CA GLY A 464 25.55 13.86 23.25
C GLY A 464 25.44 12.67 22.29
N ALA A 465 25.67 11.44 22.78
CA ALA A 465 25.49 10.24 21.99
C ALA A 465 24.02 10.01 21.62
N GLY A 466 23.10 10.19 22.58
CA GLY A 466 21.65 10.10 22.35
C GLY A 466 21.17 11.09 21.29
N ASN A 467 21.56 12.36 21.38
CA ASN A 467 21.20 13.38 20.39
C ASN A 467 21.74 13.05 19.00
N CYS A 468 22.99 12.57 18.90
CA CYS A 468 23.56 12.11 17.64
C CYS A 468 22.74 10.97 17.03
N MET A 469 22.36 9.98 17.83
CA MET A 469 21.52 8.87 17.37
C MET A 469 20.17 9.36 16.84
N ILE A 470 19.52 10.30 17.53
CA ILE A 470 18.25 10.89 17.08
C ILE A 470 18.42 11.61 15.74
N CYS A 471 19.46 12.45 15.59
CA CYS A 471 19.72 13.16 14.35
C CYS A 471 19.92 12.19 13.17
N PHE A 472 20.71 11.13 13.34
CA PHE A 472 20.93 10.15 12.27
C PHE A 472 19.70 9.26 12.03
N SER A 473 18.87 9.00 13.03
CA SER A 473 17.54 8.40 12.83
C SER A 473 16.62 9.31 12.02
N CYS A 474 16.65 10.62 12.22
CA CYS A 474 15.90 11.57 11.41
C CYS A 474 16.38 11.58 9.94
N PHE A 475 17.69 11.62 9.70
CA PHE A 475 18.23 11.53 8.34
C PHE A 475 17.88 10.19 7.67
N PHE A 476 17.90 9.10 8.43
CA PHE A 476 17.43 7.80 7.97
C PHE A 476 15.95 7.85 7.56
N ILE A 477 15.06 8.36 8.42
CA ILE A 477 13.61 8.46 8.13
C ILE A 477 13.37 9.34 6.90
N PHE A 478 14.06 10.48 6.80
CA PHE A 478 13.98 11.35 5.63
C PHE A 478 14.36 10.62 4.34
N SER A 479 15.49 9.89 4.35
CA SER A 479 15.94 9.09 3.21
C SER A 479 14.92 8.01 2.85
N PHE A 480 14.46 7.24 3.83
CA PHE A 480 13.46 6.19 3.64
C PHE A 480 12.17 6.72 3.03
N ALA A 481 11.62 7.79 3.60
CA ALA A 481 10.36 8.39 3.16
C ALA A 481 10.44 8.98 1.74
N CYS A 482 11.59 9.56 1.37
CA CYS A 482 11.79 10.10 0.01
C CYS A 482 12.05 9.04 -1.05
N THR A 483 12.40 7.81 -0.67
CA THR A 483 12.87 6.77 -1.61
C THR A 483 12.10 5.45 -1.45
N TRP A 484 12.54 4.58 -0.53
CA TRP A 484 12.03 3.21 -0.38
C TRP A 484 10.55 3.15 0.00
N ALA A 485 10.03 4.13 0.74
CA ALA A 485 8.64 4.13 1.16
C ALA A 485 7.68 4.15 -0.05
N PRO A 486 7.66 5.16 -0.94
CA PRO A 486 6.76 5.17 -2.09
C PRO A 486 7.22 4.30 -3.26
N ILE A 487 8.53 4.21 -3.52
CA ILE A 487 9.02 3.65 -4.79
C ILE A 487 8.82 2.13 -4.85
N CYS A 488 8.90 1.42 -3.73
CA CYS A 488 8.61 -0.02 -3.71
C CYS A 488 7.18 -0.32 -4.20
N TRP A 489 6.18 0.47 -3.80
CA TRP A 489 4.79 0.31 -4.24
C TRP A 489 4.63 0.62 -5.73
N VAL A 490 5.28 1.68 -6.21
CA VAL A 490 5.26 2.08 -7.63
C VAL A 490 5.85 0.97 -8.48
N VAL A 491 7.05 0.48 -8.15
CA VAL A 491 7.74 -0.61 -8.87
C VAL A 491 6.88 -1.86 -8.93
N VAL A 492 6.26 -2.25 -7.82
CA VAL A 492 5.36 -3.41 -7.76
C VAL A 492 4.16 -3.22 -8.70
N SER A 493 3.59 -2.01 -8.79
CA SER A 493 2.44 -1.73 -9.64
C SER A 493 2.78 -1.63 -11.13
N GLU A 494 4.00 -1.21 -11.48
CA GLU A 494 4.47 -1.05 -12.86
C GLU A 494 4.99 -2.38 -13.44
N SER A 495 5.43 -3.33 -12.61
CA SER A 495 6.10 -4.55 -13.08
C SER A 495 5.19 -5.63 -13.65
N PHE A 496 3.93 -5.73 -13.22
CA PHE A 496 3.06 -6.85 -13.57
C PHE A 496 2.19 -6.58 -14.81
N PRO A 497 2.06 -7.55 -15.74
CA PRO A 497 1.06 -7.52 -16.81
C PRO A 497 -0.36 -7.47 -16.27
N LEU A 498 -1.27 -6.78 -16.97
CA LEU A 498 -2.66 -6.54 -16.56
C LEU A 498 -3.37 -7.80 -16.03
N ARG A 499 -3.25 -8.92 -16.74
CA ARG A 499 -3.90 -10.21 -16.42
C ARG A 499 -3.50 -10.80 -15.07
N ILE A 500 -2.22 -10.71 -14.68
CA ILE A 500 -1.71 -11.28 -13.42
C ILE A 500 -1.51 -10.24 -12.31
N LYS A 501 -1.63 -8.95 -12.65
CA LYS A 501 -1.29 -7.82 -11.78
C LYS A 501 -2.02 -7.82 -10.44
N PRO A 502 -3.36 -8.00 -10.34
CA PRO A 502 -4.04 -7.98 -9.05
C PRO A 502 -3.50 -9.05 -8.08
N LYS A 503 -3.26 -10.27 -8.58
CA LYS A 503 -2.73 -11.39 -7.78
C LYS A 503 -1.25 -11.21 -7.43
N GLY A 504 -0.44 -10.72 -8.38
CA GLY A 504 0.97 -10.41 -8.16
C GLY A 504 1.17 -9.34 -7.09
N MET A 505 0.38 -8.27 -7.16
CA MET A 505 0.39 -7.20 -6.15
C MET A 505 -0.10 -7.71 -4.80
N ALA A 506 -1.16 -8.51 -4.75
CA ALA A 506 -1.66 -9.08 -3.49
C ALA A 506 -0.60 -9.93 -2.77
N LEU A 507 0.13 -10.77 -3.49
CA LEU A 507 1.20 -11.59 -2.91
C LEU A 507 2.42 -10.75 -2.47
N ALA A 508 2.85 -9.78 -3.29
CA ALA A 508 3.94 -8.87 -2.92
C ALA A 508 3.60 -8.04 -1.67
N ASN A 509 2.37 -7.52 -1.59
CA ASN A 509 1.88 -6.78 -0.43
C ASN A 509 1.71 -7.70 0.79
N GLY A 510 1.32 -8.95 0.58
CA GLY A 510 1.32 -9.96 1.63
C GLY A 510 2.72 -10.20 2.21
N CYS A 511 3.76 -10.28 1.35
CA CYS A 511 5.13 -10.35 1.81
C CYS A 511 5.52 -9.13 2.66
N ASN A 512 5.08 -7.92 2.28
CA ASN A 512 5.27 -6.71 3.08
C ASN A 512 4.70 -6.87 4.51
N TRP A 513 3.42 -7.22 4.63
CA TRP A 513 2.76 -7.40 5.93
C TRP A 513 3.40 -8.52 6.76
N PHE A 514 3.79 -9.62 6.11
CA PHE A 514 4.46 -10.73 6.77
C PHE A 514 5.82 -10.33 7.34
N TRP A 515 6.66 -9.62 6.59
CA TRP A 515 7.94 -9.14 7.11
C TRP A 515 7.78 -8.05 8.16
N ASN A 516 6.75 -7.21 8.04
CA ASN A 516 6.40 -6.28 9.10
C ASN A 516 6.06 -7.02 10.42
N PHE A 517 5.28 -8.10 10.35
CA PHE A 517 5.04 -8.97 11.51
C PHE A 517 6.35 -9.52 12.09
N LEU A 518 7.23 -10.10 11.26
CA LEU A 518 8.49 -10.70 11.72
C LEU A 518 9.37 -9.66 12.43
N ILE A 519 9.59 -8.50 11.82
CA ILE A 519 10.40 -7.43 12.43
C ILE A 519 9.75 -6.95 13.72
N SER A 520 8.45 -6.68 13.71
CA SER A 520 7.73 -6.22 14.89
C SER A 520 7.80 -7.23 16.04
N PHE A 521 7.67 -8.53 15.74
CA PHE A 521 7.67 -9.59 16.74
C PHE A 521 9.06 -9.88 17.30
N PHE A 522 10.08 -9.99 16.44
CA PHE A 522 11.43 -10.37 16.84
C PHE A 522 12.26 -9.21 17.39
N THR A 523 11.91 -7.96 17.08
CA THR A 523 12.68 -6.78 17.52
C THR A 523 12.92 -6.74 19.04
N PRO A 524 11.93 -6.97 19.94
CA PRO A 524 12.18 -7.01 21.39
C PRO A 524 13.18 -8.10 21.81
N PHE A 525 13.17 -9.25 21.15
CA PHE A 525 14.10 -10.34 21.45
C PHE A 525 15.51 -10.00 21.00
N ILE A 526 15.65 -9.48 19.78
CA ILE A 526 16.94 -9.12 19.20
C ILE A 526 17.55 -7.95 19.97
N THR A 527 16.79 -6.89 20.21
CA THR A 527 17.26 -5.75 21.02
C THR A 527 17.60 -6.15 22.47
N GLY A 528 16.86 -7.10 23.06
CA GLY A 528 17.21 -7.66 24.36
C GLY A 528 18.55 -8.40 24.38
N ALA A 529 18.90 -9.10 23.29
CA ALA A 529 20.14 -9.86 23.18
C ALA A 529 21.35 -9.01 22.73
N ILE A 530 21.16 -8.17 21.71
CA ILE A 530 22.25 -7.45 21.03
C ILE A 530 22.12 -5.92 21.13
N ASN A 531 21.15 -5.38 21.86
CA ASN A 531 20.95 -3.93 22.06
C ASN A 531 21.06 -3.15 20.72
N PHE A 532 21.95 -2.15 20.65
CA PHE A 532 22.13 -1.28 19.48
C PHE A 532 22.92 -1.92 18.32
N TYR A 533 23.52 -3.10 18.51
CA TYR A 533 24.12 -3.85 17.41
C TYR A 533 23.07 -4.27 16.36
N TYR A 534 21.78 -4.23 16.72
CA TYR A 534 20.69 -4.48 15.77
C TYR A 534 20.72 -3.50 14.57
N GLY A 535 21.22 -2.28 14.75
CA GLY A 535 21.43 -1.34 13.65
C GLY A 535 22.39 -1.87 12.57
N TYR A 536 23.39 -2.68 12.93
CA TYR A 536 24.28 -3.33 11.95
C TYR A 536 23.59 -4.43 11.14
N VAL A 537 22.56 -5.07 11.70
CA VAL A 537 21.74 -6.05 10.97
C VAL A 537 21.00 -5.33 9.85
N PHE A 538 20.32 -4.22 10.16
CA PHE A 538 19.65 -3.39 9.15
C PHE A 538 20.62 -2.80 8.13
N MET A 539 21.82 -2.37 8.57
CA MET A 539 22.89 -1.96 7.66
C MET A 539 23.24 -3.07 6.66
N GLY A 540 23.45 -4.30 7.12
CA GLY A 540 23.73 -5.46 6.26
C GLY A 540 22.61 -5.71 5.26
N CYS A 541 21.35 -5.64 5.71
CA CYS A 541 20.18 -5.73 4.84
C CYS A 541 20.16 -4.63 3.77
N MET A 542 20.50 -3.39 4.12
CA MET A 542 20.54 -2.26 3.17
C MET A 542 21.69 -2.34 2.17
N VAL A 543 22.85 -2.87 2.58
CA VAL A 543 23.94 -3.17 1.64
C VAL A 543 23.50 -4.23 0.65
N PHE A 544 22.89 -5.32 1.13
CA PHE A 544 22.30 -6.34 0.25
C PHE A 544 21.24 -5.74 -0.67
N ALA A 545 20.37 -4.88 -0.14
CA ALA A 545 19.32 -4.21 -0.91
C ALA A 545 19.88 -3.34 -2.04
N TYR A 546 20.97 -2.61 -1.80
CA TYR A 546 21.66 -1.82 -2.83
C TYR A 546 22.11 -2.70 -4.01
N PHE A 547 22.80 -3.81 -3.73
CA PHE A 547 23.23 -4.74 -4.77
C PHE A 547 22.06 -5.43 -5.45
N TYR A 548 21.03 -5.82 -4.69
CA TYR A 548 19.83 -6.44 -5.24
C TYR A 548 19.14 -5.52 -6.26
N VAL A 549 18.92 -4.26 -5.90
CA VAL A 549 18.36 -3.25 -6.81
C VAL A 549 19.26 -3.05 -8.03
N PHE A 550 20.58 -3.03 -7.85
CA PHE A 550 21.50 -2.88 -8.96
C PHE A 550 21.39 -4.01 -9.99
N PHE A 551 21.29 -5.27 -9.53
CA PHE A 551 21.32 -6.46 -10.38
C PHE A 551 19.95 -6.92 -10.89
N PHE A 552 18.85 -6.68 -10.18
CA PHE A 552 17.55 -7.31 -10.45
C PHE A 552 16.40 -6.34 -10.77
N VAL A 553 16.54 -5.05 -10.49
CA VAL A 553 15.45 -4.07 -10.68
C VAL A 553 15.72 -3.21 -11.92
N PRO A 554 14.92 -3.36 -13.00
CA PRO A 554 15.05 -2.52 -14.18
C PRO A 554 14.52 -1.11 -13.92
N GLU A 555 14.96 -0.15 -14.73
CA GLU A 555 14.37 1.19 -14.78
C GLU A 555 13.09 1.14 -15.61
N MET A 556 11.99 1.64 -15.04
CA MET A 556 10.67 1.63 -15.65
C MET A 556 10.11 3.04 -15.85
N LYS A 557 10.89 4.08 -15.52
CA LYS A 557 10.46 5.46 -15.64
C LYS A 557 10.09 5.80 -17.10
N GLY A 558 8.84 6.24 -17.29
CA GLY A 558 8.36 6.76 -18.57
C GLY A 558 7.94 5.70 -19.58
N LEU A 559 7.86 4.43 -19.16
CA LEU A 559 7.35 3.32 -19.96
C LEU A 559 5.86 3.08 -19.68
N THR A 560 5.09 2.71 -20.72
CA THR A 560 3.73 2.18 -20.53
C THR A 560 3.78 0.74 -19.98
N LEU A 561 2.65 0.21 -19.50
CA LEU A 561 2.60 -1.17 -18.97
C LEU A 561 2.95 -2.21 -20.04
N GLU A 562 2.61 -1.92 -21.30
CA GLU A 562 2.91 -2.74 -22.47
C GLU A 562 4.40 -2.67 -22.80
N GLU A 563 5.00 -1.48 -22.77
CA GLU A 563 6.44 -1.28 -22.98
C GLU A 563 7.27 -1.94 -21.86
N VAL A 564 6.76 -1.95 -20.61
CA VAL A 564 7.39 -2.72 -19.51
C VAL A 564 7.30 -4.22 -19.79
N ASN A 565 6.18 -4.72 -20.31
CA ASN A 565 6.08 -6.14 -20.67
C ASN A 565 7.10 -6.52 -21.74
N GLU A 566 7.26 -5.67 -22.75
CA GLU A 566 8.26 -5.82 -23.80
C GLU A 566 9.69 -5.82 -23.24
N LEU A 567 10.03 -4.88 -22.34
CA LEU A 567 11.34 -4.83 -21.67
C LEU A 567 11.70 -6.15 -20.97
N TRP A 568 10.72 -6.76 -20.31
CA TRP A 568 10.90 -8.05 -19.64
C TRP A 568 11.03 -9.22 -20.62
N GLU A 569 10.27 -9.22 -21.71
CA GLU A 569 10.34 -10.22 -22.77
C GLU A 569 11.68 -10.16 -23.52
N ASP A 570 12.14 -8.97 -23.86
CA ASP A 570 13.46 -8.69 -24.43
C ASP A 570 14.61 -9.11 -23.50
N GLY A 571 14.35 -9.17 -22.20
CA GLY A 571 15.29 -9.72 -21.24
C GLY A 571 16.56 -8.92 -21.04
N VAL A 572 16.44 -7.61 -21.16
CA VAL A 572 17.52 -6.66 -20.93
C VAL A 572 18.07 -6.78 -19.51
N LEU A 573 19.40 -6.70 -19.39
CA LEU A 573 20.05 -6.66 -18.08
C LEU A 573 19.59 -5.41 -17.30
N PRO A 574 19.20 -5.54 -16.01
CA PRO A 574 18.64 -4.41 -15.26
C PRO A 574 19.51 -3.16 -15.20
N TRP A 575 20.84 -3.26 -15.28
CA TRP A 575 21.73 -2.09 -15.32
C TRP A 575 21.84 -1.40 -16.68
N LYS A 576 21.46 -2.06 -17.78
CA LYS A 576 21.38 -1.48 -19.12
C LYS A 576 19.97 -0.96 -19.48
N SER A 577 18.96 -1.31 -18.67
CA SER A 577 17.58 -0.84 -18.84
C SER A 577 17.38 0.68 -18.94
N PRO A 578 18.20 1.57 -18.34
CA PRO A 578 18.02 3.01 -18.52
C PRO A 578 18.24 3.50 -19.96
N ASP A 579 19.01 2.76 -20.76
CA ASP A 579 19.34 3.10 -22.14
C ASP A 579 18.47 2.31 -23.15
N TRP A 580 17.54 1.48 -22.66
CA TRP A 580 16.65 0.69 -23.51
C TRP A 580 15.49 1.54 -24.06
N VAL A 581 15.12 1.27 -25.30
CA VAL A 581 14.08 1.99 -26.03
C VAL A 581 13.00 1.01 -26.51
N PRO A 582 11.70 1.32 -26.31
CA PRO A 582 10.60 0.48 -26.79
C PRO A 582 10.62 0.25 -28.31
N SER A 583 10.16 -0.92 -28.76
CA SER A 583 10.08 -1.30 -30.18
C SER A 583 9.40 -0.26 -31.05
N SER A 584 8.34 0.37 -30.54
CA SER A 584 7.59 1.45 -31.19
C SER A 584 8.39 2.73 -31.42
N ARG A 585 9.49 2.94 -30.68
CA ARG A 585 10.34 4.14 -30.73
C ARG A 585 11.78 3.84 -31.20
N ARG A 586 12.08 2.59 -31.62
CA ARG A 586 13.40 2.20 -32.13
C ARG A 586 13.62 2.73 -33.54
N GLY A 587 14.78 3.33 -33.79
CA GLY A 587 15.33 3.49 -35.15
C GLY A 587 15.93 2.17 -35.65
N ALA A 588 16.26 2.09 -36.94
CA ALA A 588 16.79 0.88 -37.60
C ALA A 588 18.18 0.41 -37.08
N ASP A 589 18.79 1.16 -36.16
CA ASP A 589 20.20 1.07 -35.80
C ASP A 589 20.45 0.46 -34.40
N VAL A 590 19.39 0.03 -33.69
CA VAL A 590 19.49 -0.44 -32.29
C VAL A 590 19.76 -1.94 -32.22
N ASP A 591 21.00 -2.30 -31.86
CA ASP A 591 21.43 -3.69 -31.65
C ASP A 591 20.92 -4.26 -30.31
N MET A 592 19.97 -5.21 -30.39
CA MET A 592 19.35 -5.86 -29.24
C MET A 592 20.24 -6.91 -28.56
N ASP A 593 21.18 -7.52 -29.30
CA ASP A 593 22.13 -8.49 -28.72
C ASP A 593 23.05 -7.79 -27.70
N ALA A 594 23.38 -6.51 -27.93
CA ALA A 594 24.19 -5.69 -27.03
C ALA A 594 23.52 -5.44 -25.66
N PHE A 595 22.19 -5.52 -25.56
CA PHE A 595 21.44 -5.34 -24.31
C PHE A 595 21.28 -6.64 -23.52
N GLN A 596 21.28 -7.78 -24.22
CA GLN A 596 21.14 -9.11 -23.63
C GLN A 596 22.49 -9.73 -23.20
N LYS A 597 23.57 -9.44 -23.94
CA LYS A 597 24.92 -9.97 -23.66
C LYS A 597 25.80 -8.88 -23.07
N ASP A 598 26.57 -9.23 -22.05
CA ASP A 598 27.68 -8.40 -21.58
C ASP A 598 28.95 -8.93 -22.23
N ASP A 599 29.28 -8.44 -23.44
CA ASP A 599 30.49 -8.85 -24.17
C ASP A 599 31.79 -8.54 -23.40
N LYS A 600 31.69 -7.81 -22.28
CA LYS A 600 32.79 -7.56 -21.35
C LYS A 600 32.33 -7.83 -19.91
N PRO A 601 32.55 -9.04 -19.36
CA PRO A 601 32.20 -9.31 -17.97
C PRO A 601 32.83 -8.27 -17.04
N LEU A 602 32.04 -7.77 -16.08
CA LEU A 602 32.38 -6.70 -15.12
C LEU A 602 33.79 -6.84 -14.50
N PHE A 603 34.25 -8.07 -14.25
CA PHE A 603 35.60 -8.36 -13.76
C PHE A 603 36.71 -7.95 -14.76
N LYS A 604 36.52 -8.16 -16.06
CA LYS A 604 37.48 -7.78 -17.11
C LYS A 604 37.57 -6.25 -17.29
N LYS A 605 36.54 -5.50 -16.88
CA LYS A 605 36.49 -4.03 -16.91
C LYS A 605 37.12 -3.41 -15.65
N MET A 606 37.03 -4.07 -14.50
CA MET A 606 37.67 -3.64 -13.24
C MET A 606 39.14 -4.06 -13.13
N PHE A 607 39.51 -5.24 -13.65
CA PHE A 607 40.85 -5.80 -13.55
C PHE A 607 41.62 -5.83 -14.88
N GLY A 608 41.00 -5.37 -15.98
CA GLY A 608 41.68 -5.13 -17.25
C GLY A 608 42.51 -3.86 -17.16
N ARG A 609 43.80 -4.01 -16.81
CA ARG A 609 44.80 -2.97 -16.95
C ARG A 609 44.79 -2.42 -18.39
N LYS A 610 44.90 -1.09 -18.49
CA LYS A 610 45.29 -0.38 -19.72
C LYS A 610 46.59 -0.93 -20.30
#